data_AF-A0A7U9STE4-F1
#
_entry.id   AF-A0A7U9STE4-F1
#
_cell.length_a   1.000
_cell.length_b   1.000
_cell.length_c   1.000
_cell.angle_alpha   90.00
_cell.angle_beta   90.00
_cell.angle_gamma   90.00
#
_symmetry.space_group_name_H-M   'P 1'
#
loop_
_entity.id
_entity.type
_entity.pdbx_description
1 polymer ?
#
loop_
_entity_poly.entity_id
_entity_poly.type
_entity_poly.pdbx_seq_one_letter_code
_entity_poly.pdbx_strand_id
1 'polypeptide(L)'
;MDMGQKIYSLRIQKGLTLEELGNMVGVGKSTVRKWENGMIANMKRDKILKVSEALDTTPAYLMGWEEEKKIISLDNVYQIGLKRFPMLGEIACGKPIYTNEDRESYIIAGTDIKADFCLKAKGDSMINARILNGDIVFL
;
A
#
# COMPACT_ATOMS: atom_id res chain seq x y z
N MET A 1 -22.38 -1.56 5.96
CA MET A 1 -22.68 -0.33 5.20
C MET A 1 -23.78 -0.62 4.22
N ASP A 2 -24.87 0.16 4.27
CA ASP A 2 -25.95 0.07 3.30
C ASP A 2 -25.54 0.73 1.96
N MET A 3 -26.19 0.36 0.85
CA MET A 3 -25.88 0.87 -0.49
C MET A 3 -25.94 2.39 -0.55
N GLY A 4 -26.94 3.01 0.08
CA GLY A 4 -27.09 4.47 0.12
C GLY A 4 -25.92 5.18 0.77
N GLN A 5 -25.39 4.62 1.87
CA GLN A 5 -24.23 5.16 2.56
C GLN A 5 -22.96 5.10 1.71
N LYS A 6 -22.78 4.02 0.92
CA LYS A 6 -21.65 3.88 -0.01
C LYS A 6 -21.70 4.91 -1.13
N ILE A 7 -22.89 5.17 -1.67
CA ILE A 7 -23.10 6.20 -2.70
C ILE A 7 -22.74 7.58 -2.13
N TYR A 8 -23.22 7.90 -0.93
CA TYR A 8 -22.89 9.15 -0.26
C TYR A 8 -21.38 9.33 -0.06
N SER A 9 -20.69 8.32 0.49
CA SER A 9 -19.26 8.41 0.76
C SER A 9 -18.44 8.60 -0.53
N LEU A 10 -18.74 7.83 -1.58
CA LEU A 10 -18.06 7.94 -2.87
C LEU A 10 -18.32 9.29 -3.55
N ARG A 11 -19.55 9.80 -3.47
CA ARG A 11 -19.89 11.12 -4.02
C ARG A 11 -19.07 12.23 -3.34
N ILE A 12 -18.96 12.19 -2.01
CA ILE A 12 -18.20 13.18 -1.23
C ILE A 12 -16.69 13.06 -1.51
N GLN A 13 -16.16 11.83 -1.61
CA GLN A 13 -14.74 11.62 -1.97
C GLN A 13 -14.39 12.20 -3.35
N LYS A 14 -15.32 12.14 -4.31
CA LYS A 14 -15.16 12.75 -5.62
C LYS A 14 -15.47 14.25 -5.68
N GLY A 15 -15.92 14.85 -4.58
CA GLY A 15 -16.31 16.26 -4.54
C GLY A 15 -17.56 16.59 -5.37
N LEU A 16 -18.39 15.59 -5.67
CA LEU A 16 -19.59 15.77 -6.51
C LEU A 16 -20.79 16.26 -5.68
N THR A 17 -21.57 17.16 -6.26
CA THR A 17 -22.86 17.58 -5.74
C THR A 17 -23.96 16.56 -6.10
N LEU A 18 -25.10 16.63 -5.41
CA LEU A 18 -26.27 15.80 -5.70
C LEU A 18 -26.81 16.03 -7.13
N GLU A 19 -26.68 17.25 -7.64
CA GLU A 19 -27.13 17.62 -8.98
C GLU A 19 -26.19 17.06 -10.05
N GLU A 20 -24.88 17.15 -9.86
CA GLU A 20 -23.90 16.60 -10.79
C GLU A 20 -24.02 15.08 -10.91
N LEU A 21 -24.10 14.36 -9.78
CA LEU A 21 -24.31 12.91 -9.80
C LEU A 21 -25.64 12.55 -10.48
N GLY A 22 -26.69 13.34 -10.23
CA GLY A 22 -27.99 13.17 -10.88
C GLY A 22 -27.90 13.35 -12.40
N ASN A 23 -27.22 14.39 -12.86
CA ASN A 23 -27.02 14.69 -14.27
C ASN A 23 -26.22 13.58 -14.98
N MET A 24 -25.17 13.06 -14.34
CA MET A 24 -24.37 11.93 -14.87
C MET A 24 -25.21 10.66 -15.04
N VAL A 25 -26.08 10.36 -14.08
CA VAL A 25 -26.91 9.14 -14.07
C VAL A 25 -28.22 9.31 -14.85
N GLY A 26 -28.57 10.55 -15.21
CA GLY A 26 -29.85 10.93 -15.83
C GLY A 26 -31.03 10.76 -14.88
N VAL A 27 -30.92 11.28 -13.66
CA VAL A 27 -31.99 11.36 -12.65
C VAL A 27 -31.99 12.73 -11.96
N GLY A 28 -33.12 13.12 -11.37
CA GLY A 28 -33.19 14.36 -10.59
C GLY A 28 -32.44 14.27 -9.26
N LYS A 29 -32.02 15.43 -8.74
CA LYS A 29 -31.41 15.61 -7.40
C LYS A 29 -32.18 14.90 -6.29
N SER A 30 -33.51 14.95 -6.33
CA SER A 30 -34.39 14.34 -5.33
C SER A 30 -34.29 12.81 -5.32
N THR A 31 -34.03 12.19 -6.47
CA THR A 31 -33.83 10.74 -6.59
C THR A 31 -32.51 10.32 -5.97
N VAL A 32 -31.43 11.05 -6.25
CA VAL A 32 -30.10 10.80 -5.66
C VAL A 32 -30.15 10.88 -4.14
N ARG A 33 -30.77 11.93 -3.59
CA ARG A 33 -30.94 12.09 -2.14
C ARG A 33 -31.73 10.94 -1.50
N LYS A 34 -32.76 10.44 -2.19
CA LYS A 34 -33.54 9.27 -1.70
C LYS A 34 -32.71 8.00 -1.69
N TRP A 35 -31.80 7.81 -2.65
CA TRP A 35 -30.87 6.68 -2.66
C TRP A 35 -29.89 6.77 -1.48
N GLU A 36 -29.28 7.93 -1.26
CA GLU A 36 -28.32 8.13 -0.16
C GLU A 36 -28.93 7.91 1.23
N ASN A 37 -30.20 8.31 1.39
CA ASN A 37 -30.92 8.16 2.66
C ASN A 37 -31.60 6.79 2.84
N GLY A 38 -31.43 5.84 1.90
CA GLY A 38 -32.02 4.50 2.01
C GLY A 38 -33.54 4.46 1.83
N MET A 39 -34.17 5.53 1.32
CA MET A 39 -35.62 5.58 1.08
C MET A 39 -36.07 4.71 -0.10
N ILE A 40 -35.12 4.28 -0.95
CA ILE A 40 -35.36 3.37 -2.06
C ILE A 40 -34.40 2.19 -1.90
N ALA A 41 -34.91 1.10 -1.35
CA ALA A 41 -34.13 -0.13 -1.13
C ALA A 41 -33.81 -0.87 -2.44
N ASN A 42 -34.66 -0.74 -3.47
CA ASN A 42 -34.50 -1.43 -4.75
C ASN A 42 -34.32 -0.44 -5.91
N MET A 43 -33.07 -0.05 -6.17
CA MET A 43 -32.71 0.69 -7.37
C MET A 43 -32.75 -0.22 -8.61
N LYS A 44 -33.26 0.29 -9.74
CA LYS A 44 -33.24 -0.45 -11.02
C LYS A 44 -31.80 -0.75 -11.44
N ARG A 45 -31.56 -1.97 -11.95
CA ARG A 45 -30.22 -2.44 -12.38
C ARG A 45 -29.52 -1.46 -13.33
N ASP A 46 -30.25 -0.88 -14.28
CA ASP A 46 -29.72 0.13 -15.22
C ASP A 46 -29.17 1.38 -14.51
N LYS A 47 -29.78 1.78 -13.40
CA LYS A 47 -29.32 2.92 -12.60
C LYS A 47 -28.14 2.55 -11.71
N ILE A 48 -28.10 1.33 -11.18
CA ILE A 48 -26.93 0.82 -10.45
C ILE A 48 -25.68 0.86 -11.34
N LEU A 49 -25.80 0.41 -12.58
CA LEU A 49 -24.70 0.43 -13.54
C LEU A 49 -24.21 1.86 -13.81
N LYS A 50 -25.12 2.78 -14.12
CA LYS A 50 -24.76 4.20 -14.35
C LYS A 50 -24.16 4.89 -13.13
N VAL A 51 -24.66 4.60 -11.93
CA VAL A 51 -24.09 5.13 -10.68
C VAL A 51 -22.69 4.58 -10.45
N SER A 52 -22.48 3.29 -10.71
CA SER A 52 -21.17 2.67 -10.57
C SER A 52 -20.14 3.27 -11.55
N GLU A 53 -20.54 3.54 -12.79
CA GLU A 53 -19.71 4.24 -13.78
C GLU A 53 -19.40 5.68 -13.36
N ALA A 54 -20.40 6.45 -12.91
CA ALA A 54 -20.19 7.83 -12.45
C ALA A 54 -19.27 7.92 -11.22
N LEU A 55 -19.31 6.91 -10.35
CA LEU A 55 -18.53 6.85 -9.11
C LEU A 55 -17.23 6.04 -9.24
N ASP A 56 -16.83 5.64 -10.45
CA ASP A 56 -15.65 4.80 -10.73
C ASP A 56 -15.57 3.57 -9.79
N THR A 57 -16.68 2.87 -9.62
CA THR A 57 -16.78 1.69 -8.75
C THR A 57 -17.50 0.55 -9.48
N THR A 58 -17.65 -0.60 -8.82
CA THR A 58 -18.37 -1.74 -9.37
C THR A 58 -19.80 -1.80 -8.83
N PRO A 59 -20.79 -2.30 -9.61
CA PRO A 59 -22.11 -2.63 -9.09
C PRO A 59 -22.04 -3.59 -7.90
N ALA A 60 -21.08 -4.52 -7.91
CA ALA A 60 -20.82 -5.46 -6.83
C ALA A 60 -20.42 -4.75 -5.53
N TYR A 61 -19.53 -3.76 -5.58
CA TYR A 61 -19.15 -2.96 -4.42
C TYR A 61 -20.34 -2.23 -3.82
N LEU A 62 -21.14 -1.55 -4.66
CA LEU A 62 -22.33 -0.82 -4.21
C LEU A 62 -23.36 -1.76 -3.57
N MET A 63 -23.59 -2.93 -4.17
CA MET A 63 -24.52 -3.95 -3.65
C MET A 63 -23.94 -4.77 -2.48
N GLY A 64 -22.65 -4.61 -2.16
CA GLY A 64 -22.00 -5.36 -1.08
C GLY A 64 -21.73 -6.82 -1.41
N TRP A 65 -21.59 -7.14 -2.71
CA TRP A 65 -21.19 -8.47 -3.20
C TRP A 65 -19.68 -8.63 -3.34
N GLU A 66 -18.90 -7.57 -3.07
CA GLU A 66 -17.46 -7.74 -2.93
C GLU A 66 -17.18 -8.51 -1.63
N GLU A 67 -16.81 -9.77 -1.78
CA GLU A 67 -16.10 -10.50 -0.74
C GLU A 67 -14.83 -9.71 -0.42
N GLU A 68 -14.56 -9.48 0.87
CA GLU A 68 -13.29 -8.92 1.31
C GLU A 68 -12.18 -9.69 0.58
N LYS A 69 -11.32 -8.96 -0.14
CA LYS A 69 -10.09 -9.54 -0.70
C LYS A 69 -9.28 -10.06 0.48
N LYS A 70 -9.55 -11.30 0.91
CA LYS A 70 -8.66 -12.05 1.76
C LYS A 70 -7.36 -12.08 0.98
N ILE A 71 -6.37 -11.34 1.49
CA ILE A 71 -5.01 -11.46 1.04
C ILE A 71 -4.72 -12.95 1.16
N ILE A 72 -4.66 -13.63 0.01
CA ILE A 72 -4.40 -15.06 -0.03
C ILE A 72 -2.99 -15.15 0.52
N SER A 73 -2.84 -15.65 1.74
CA SER A 73 -1.55 -16.06 2.27
C SER A 73 -1.16 -17.29 1.46
N LEU A 74 -0.58 -17.05 0.29
CA LEU A 74 0.03 -18.09 -0.52
C LEU A 74 1.31 -18.48 0.22
N ASP A 75 1.46 -19.76 0.56
CA ASP A 75 2.57 -20.27 1.39
C ASP A 75 3.97 -19.98 0.82
N ASN A 76 4.05 -19.62 -0.46
CA ASN A 76 5.26 -19.32 -1.21
C ASN A 76 5.34 -17.87 -1.72
N VAL A 77 4.44 -16.96 -1.28
CA VAL A 77 4.50 -15.54 -1.65
C VAL A 77 4.70 -14.71 -0.39
N TYR A 78 5.90 -14.14 -0.27
CA TYR A 78 6.25 -13.26 0.83
C TYR A 78 6.02 -11.80 0.41
N GLN A 79 5.45 -11.00 1.32
CA GLN A 79 5.40 -9.55 1.11
C GLN A 79 6.82 -9.00 1.12
N ILE A 80 7.21 -8.33 0.04
CA ILE A 80 8.48 -7.64 -0.05
C ILE A 80 8.39 -6.38 0.82
N GLY A 81 9.00 -6.46 2.00
CA GLY A 81 9.22 -5.33 2.88
C GLY A 81 10.63 -4.77 2.71
N LEU A 82 10.77 -3.46 2.95
CA LEU A 82 12.07 -2.80 3.02
C LEU A 82 12.37 -2.48 4.49
N LYS A 83 13.53 -2.89 4.98
CA LYS A 83 14.06 -2.54 6.30
C LYS A 83 15.22 -1.55 6.14
N ARG A 84 15.30 -0.57 7.04
CA ARG A 84 16.45 0.36 7.14
C ARG A 84 17.45 -0.21 8.13
N PHE A 85 18.68 -0.43 7.69
CA PHE A 85 19.79 -0.86 8.52
C PHE A 85 20.73 0.32 8.76
N PRO A 86 21.04 0.69 10.02
CA PRO A 86 22.03 1.71 10.30
C PRO A 86 23.41 1.25 9.81
N MET A 87 24.17 2.15 9.19
CA MET A 87 25.53 1.93 8.72
C MET A 87 26.50 2.54 9.73
N LEU A 88 27.16 1.70 10.53
CA LEU A 88 27.98 2.14 11.66
C LEU A 88 29.42 2.53 11.28
N GLY A 89 29.83 2.33 10.01
CA GLY A 89 31.13 2.79 9.51
C GLY A 89 31.90 1.72 8.73
N GLU A 90 33.23 1.81 8.77
CA GLU A 90 34.15 0.89 8.07
C GLU A 90 34.69 -0.18 9.02
N ILE A 91 34.82 -1.42 8.55
CA ILE A 91 35.44 -2.54 9.27
C ILE A 91 36.64 -3.07 8.50
N ALA A 92 37.75 -3.34 9.20
CA ALA A 92 38.90 -3.99 8.58
C ALA A 92 38.65 -5.47 8.33
N CYS A 93 38.99 -5.94 7.13
CA CYS A 93 38.98 -7.37 6.82
C CYS A 93 40.11 -8.06 7.63
N GLY A 94 39.75 -8.93 8.57
CA GLY A 94 40.70 -9.76 9.34
C GLY A 94 40.84 -9.35 10.82
N LYS A 95 41.70 -8.36 11.13
CA LYS A 95 41.93 -7.94 12.52
C LYS A 95 40.89 -6.90 12.95
N PRO A 96 40.22 -7.06 14.11
CA PRO A 96 39.26 -6.08 14.60
C PRO A 96 39.93 -4.72 14.80
N ILE A 97 39.35 -3.67 14.21
CA ILE A 97 39.71 -2.27 14.48
C ILE A 97 38.48 -1.61 15.09
N TYR A 98 38.68 -0.74 16.08
CA TYR A 98 37.60 0.02 16.69
C TYR A 98 36.97 0.96 15.64
N THR A 99 35.65 0.85 15.45
CA THR A 99 34.88 1.69 14.53
C THR A 99 34.03 2.64 15.36
N ASN A 100 34.08 3.93 15.01
CA ASN A 100 33.29 4.96 15.66
C ASN A 100 31.88 5.01 15.02
N GLU A 101 30.84 4.82 15.83
CA GLU A 101 29.43 4.65 15.43
C GLU A 101 28.74 5.96 14.99
N ASP A 102 29.44 7.10 15.05
CA ASP A 102 28.86 8.44 14.84
C ASP A 102 28.61 8.79 13.36
N ARG A 103 27.65 8.13 12.69
CA ARG A 103 27.05 8.59 11.40
C ARG A 103 25.60 8.13 11.20
N GLU A 104 24.72 9.07 10.83
CA GLU A 104 23.31 8.83 10.43
C GLU A 104 23.16 8.28 8.99
N SER A 105 23.97 7.31 8.60
CA SER A 105 23.82 6.63 7.30
C SER A 105 22.98 5.36 7.43
N TYR A 106 22.07 5.13 6.48
CA TYR A 106 21.24 3.92 6.45
C TYR A 106 21.25 3.28 5.08
N ILE A 107 21.17 1.95 5.06
CA ILE A 107 20.96 1.16 3.83
C ILE A 107 19.56 0.56 3.87
N ILE A 108 18.88 0.66 2.73
CA ILE A 108 17.56 0.06 2.54
C ILE A 108 17.78 -1.29 1.86
N ALA A 109 17.37 -2.36 2.53
CA ALA A 109 17.45 -3.71 1.99
C ALA A 109 16.19 -4.53 2.35
N GLY A 110 16.07 -5.71 1.76
CA GLY A 110 14.92 -6.59 1.98
C GLY A 110 14.78 -7.02 3.45
N THR A 111 13.54 -7.23 3.88
CA THR A 111 13.22 -7.73 5.24
C THR A 111 13.67 -9.17 5.49
N ASP A 112 14.11 -9.89 4.47
CA ASP A 112 14.70 -11.22 4.55
C ASP A 112 16.08 -11.23 5.23
N ILE A 113 16.76 -10.08 5.26
CA ILE A 113 18.05 -9.93 5.93
C ILE A 113 17.86 -9.80 7.45
N LYS A 114 18.29 -10.84 8.18
CA LYS A 114 18.36 -10.83 9.65
C LYS A 114 19.67 -10.19 10.10
N ALA A 115 19.65 -8.88 10.25
CA ALA A 115 20.76 -8.08 10.75
C ALA A 115 20.24 -6.90 11.58
N ASP A 116 21.07 -6.39 12.48
CA ASP A 116 20.81 -5.21 13.30
C ASP A 116 21.42 -3.96 12.66
N PHE A 117 22.58 -4.08 12.03
CA PHE A 117 23.27 -2.99 11.37
C PHE A 117 24.13 -3.47 10.20
N CYS A 118 24.79 -2.53 9.52
CA CYS A 118 25.71 -2.83 8.44
C CYS A 118 27.01 -2.03 8.54
N LEU A 119 28.08 -2.59 7.96
CA LEU A 119 29.42 -2.02 7.94
C LEU A 119 29.97 -2.09 6.52
N LYS A 120 30.90 -1.19 6.18
CA LYS A 120 31.63 -1.21 4.92
C LYS A 120 32.98 -1.91 5.11
N ALA A 121 33.21 -2.98 4.37
CA ALA A 121 34.46 -3.72 4.40
C ALA A 121 35.62 -2.87 3.84
N LYS A 122 36.77 -2.91 4.51
CA LYS A 122 38.00 -2.24 4.09
C LYS A 122 39.19 -3.20 4.14
N GLY A 123 39.91 -3.27 3.03
CA GLY A 123 41.05 -4.16 2.84
C GLY A 123 40.71 -5.42 2.04
N ASP A 124 41.71 -6.28 1.88
CA ASP A 124 41.70 -7.43 0.99
C ASP A 124 41.95 -8.77 1.72
N SER A 125 42.09 -8.75 3.06
CA SER A 125 42.37 -9.98 3.83
C SER A 125 41.30 -11.07 3.71
N MET A 126 40.08 -10.76 3.24
CA MET A 126 38.97 -11.71 3.07
C MET A 126 38.53 -11.90 1.60
N ILE A 127 39.38 -11.55 0.61
CA ILE A 127 39.06 -11.75 -0.82
C ILE A 127 38.71 -13.19 -1.18
N ASN A 128 39.37 -14.17 -0.53
CA ASN A 128 39.12 -15.59 -0.77
C ASN A 128 37.76 -16.06 -0.23
N ALA A 129 37.14 -15.30 0.68
CA ALA A 129 35.77 -15.50 1.14
C ALA A 129 34.74 -14.73 0.29
N ARG A 130 35.17 -14.13 -0.84
CA ARG A 130 34.36 -13.24 -1.69
C ARG A 130 33.87 -11.97 -0.98
N ILE A 131 34.64 -11.49 0.01
CA ILE A 131 34.41 -10.20 0.64
C ILE A 131 35.49 -9.25 0.11
N LEU A 132 35.07 -8.30 -0.70
CA LEU A 132 35.93 -7.34 -1.37
C LEU A 132 35.94 -6.00 -0.62
N ASN A 133 36.99 -5.23 -0.87
CA ASN A 133 37.10 -3.88 -0.35
C ASN A 133 35.94 -3.02 -0.88
N GLY A 134 35.14 -2.46 0.03
CA GLY A 134 33.97 -1.65 -0.27
C GLY A 134 32.63 -2.36 -0.13
N ASP A 135 32.62 -3.67 0.09
CA ASP A 135 31.39 -4.44 0.27
C ASP A 135 30.62 -4.02 1.53
N ILE A 136 29.29 -4.12 1.46
CA ILE A 136 28.41 -3.90 2.61
C ILE A 136 28.18 -5.24 3.29
N VAL A 137 28.55 -5.31 4.56
CA VAL A 137 28.39 -6.50 5.41
C VAL A 137 27.24 -6.22 6.39
N PHE A 138 26.24 -7.09 6.39
CA PHE A 138 25.10 -7.04 7.32
C PHE A 138 25.39 -7.96 8.52
N LEU A 139 25.25 -7.43 9.73
CA LEU A 139 25.56 -8.11 11.01
C LEU A 139 24.36 -8.05 11.95
#